data_AF-A0A7C2Y795-F1
#
_entry.id   AF-A0A7C2Y795-F1
#
_cell.length_a   1.000
_cell.length_b   1.000
_cell.length_c   1.000
_cell.angle_alpha   90.00
_cell.angle_beta   90.00
_cell.angle_gamma   90.00
#
_symmetry.space_group_name_H-M   'P 1'
#
loop_
_entity.id
_entity.type
_entity.pdbx_description
1 polymer ?
#
loop_
_entity_poly.entity_id
_entity_poly.type
_entity_poly.pdbx_seq_one_letter_code
_entity_poly.pdbx_strand_id
1 'polypeptide(L)'
;MPTFYFSPNEIRILVRFFEALSAQAQPYIEPKLEPITEMERALARQLFTSPAAPCLRCHMTGDPAHDQKATAPNFLIARERLKPGWTARWMIDPQAISPGTAMPSGLFRREGDRWVFAGPLPEAFKTYPGDHVDLLVRYMFQLTAEEQRRLLAGTRAALRARPPDMRVAAERPRGRRGGT
;
A
#
# COMPACT_ATOMS: atom_id res chain seq x y z
N MET A 1 -4.11 4.97 21.08
CA MET A 1 -2.86 5.67 21.42
C MET A 1 -3.00 6.23 22.83
N PRO A 2 -1.94 6.16 23.66
CA PRO A 2 -1.96 6.82 24.96
C PRO A 2 -2.12 8.34 24.81
N THR A 3 -2.74 8.96 25.81
CA THR A 3 -2.86 10.42 25.90
C THR A 3 -1.63 10.97 26.60
N PHE A 4 -0.87 11.83 25.92
CA PHE A 4 0.27 12.52 26.51
C PHE A 4 -0.12 13.95 26.90
N TYR A 5 0.30 14.40 28.08
CA TYR A 5 -0.02 15.73 28.62
C TYR A 5 1.19 16.67 28.53
N PHE A 6 1.67 16.91 27.31
CA PHE A 6 2.81 17.81 27.08
C PHE A 6 2.41 19.27 27.27
N SER A 7 3.28 20.05 27.89
CA SER A 7 3.20 21.51 27.89
C SER A 7 3.45 22.08 26.48
N PRO A 8 2.99 23.32 26.19
CA PRO A 8 3.28 23.97 24.90
C PRO A 8 4.78 24.06 24.57
N ASN A 9 5.65 24.11 25.59
CA ASN A 9 7.09 24.16 25.39
C ASN A 9 7.66 22.79 24.99
N GLU A 10 7.24 21.71 25.64
CA GLU A 10 7.64 20.35 25.28
C GLU A 10 7.18 19.98 23.87
N ILE A 11 5.95 20.37 23.49
CA ILE A 11 5.45 20.19 22.13
C ILE A 11 6.39 20.85 21.12
N ARG A 12 6.80 22.11 21.36
CA ARG A 12 7.70 22.84 20.47
C ARG A 12 9.08 22.19 20.37
N ILE A 13 9.62 21.68 21.49
CA ILE A 13 10.91 20.97 21.51
C ILE A 13 10.81 19.70 20.65
N LEU A 14 9.77 18.89 20.86
CA LEU A 14 9.54 17.66 20.11
C LEU A 14 9.35 17.92 18.62
N VAL A 15 8.55 18.93 18.26
CA VAL A 15 8.33 19.32 16.86
C VAL A 15 9.65 19.69 16.20
N ARG A 16 10.44 20.60 16.80
CA ARG A 16 11.75 21.02 16.25
C ARG A 16 12.75 19.86 16.15
N PHE A 17 12.74 18.95 17.14
CA PHE A 17 13.60 17.77 17.11
C PHE A 17 13.28 16.87 15.90
N PHE A 18 11.99 16.56 15.68
CA PHE A 18 11.59 15.71 14.55
C PHE A 18 11.73 16.44 13.20
N GLU A 19 11.50 17.74 13.14
CA GLU A 19 11.79 18.57 11.95
C GLU A 19 13.27 18.50 11.58
N ALA A 20 14.17 18.69 12.55
CA ALA A 20 15.61 18.59 12.34
C ALA A 20 16.03 17.17 11.92
N LEU A 21 15.52 16.14 12.60
CA LEU A 21 15.81 14.73 12.28
C LEU A 21 15.32 14.33 10.88
N SER A 22 14.22 14.91 10.42
CA SER A 22 13.66 14.68 9.08
C SER A 22 14.26 15.60 8.00
N ALA A 23 15.28 16.40 8.35
CA ALA A 23 15.87 17.43 7.48
C ALA A 23 14.82 18.39 6.89
N GLN A 24 13.75 18.65 7.62
CA GLN A 24 12.63 19.48 7.19
C GLN A 24 12.73 20.85 7.88
N ALA A 25 13.47 21.77 7.26
CA ALA A 25 13.74 23.10 7.82
C ALA A 25 12.54 24.07 7.83
N GLN A 26 11.37 23.66 7.32
CA GLN A 26 10.16 24.46 7.16
C GLN A 26 8.91 23.61 7.46
N PRO A 27 7.75 24.23 7.76
CA PRO A 27 6.48 23.53 7.85
C PRO A 27 6.24 22.67 6.61
N TYR A 28 5.73 21.45 6.79
CA TYR A 28 5.46 20.56 5.67
C TYR A 28 4.37 21.16 4.78
N ILE A 29 4.68 21.37 3.51
CA ILE A 29 3.73 21.74 2.48
C ILE A 29 3.41 20.47 1.69
N GLU A 30 2.13 20.11 1.63
CA GLU A 30 1.69 18.96 0.84
C GLU A 30 2.04 19.20 -0.64
N PRO A 31 2.80 18.29 -1.27
CA PRO A 31 3.09 18.42 -2.69
C PRO A 31 1.82 18.18 -3.50
N LYS A 32 1.61 18.98 -4.55
CA LYS A 32 0.58 18.70 -5.53
C LYS A 32 1.02 17.47 -6.33
N LEU A 33 0.26 16.38 -6.22
CA LEU A 33 0.47 15.19 -7.03
C LEU A 33 -0.17 15.38 -8.40
N GLU A 34 0.51 14.90 -9.44
CA GLU A 34 -0.04 14.87 -10.78
C GLU A 34 -1.31 14.01 -10.82
N PRO A 35 -2.41 14.50 -11.41
CA PRO A 35 -3.63 13.73 -11.56
C PRO A 35 -3.35 12.43 -12.32
N ILE A 36 -3.93 11.33 -11.83
CA ILE A 36 -3.83 10.05 -12.54
C ILE A 36 -4.74 10.06 -13.78
N THR A 37 -4.18 9.75 -14.94
CA THR A 37 -4.98 9.59 -16.17
C THR A 37 -5.87 8.34 -16.09
N GLU A 38 -6.88 8.22 -16.95
CA GLU A 38 -7.73 7.03 -16.96
C GLU A 38 -6.97 5.75 -17.37
N MET A 39 -5.98 5.88 -18.26
CA MET A 39 -5.09 4.77 -18.62
C MET A 39 -4.25 4.33 -17.42
N GLU A 40 -3.63 5.28 -16.72
CA GLU A 40 -2.85 5.00 -15.51
C GLU A 40 -3.73 4.43 -14.40
N ARG A 41 -4.96 4.91 -14.24
CA ARG A 41 -5.93 4.37 -13.29
C ARG A 41 -6.23 2.92 -13.59
N ALA A 42 -6.43 2.55 -14.85
CA ALA A 42 -6.65 1.17 -15.26
C ALA A 42 -5.42 0.28 -14.96
N LEU A 43 -4.21 0.77 -15.23
CA LEU A 43 -2.96 0.08 -14.89
C LEU A 43 -2.80 -0.10 -13.38
N ALA A 44 -2.99 0.97 -12.61
CA ALA A 44 -2.87 0.96 -11.15
C ALA A 44 -3.86 -0.01 -10.51
N ARG A 45 -5.12 -0.07 -10.98
CA ARG A 45 -6.11 -1.06 -10.55
C ARG A 45 -5.58 -2.49 -10.67
N GLN A 46 -4.93 -2.82 -11.80
CA GLN A 46 -4.41 -4.16 -12.05
C GLN A 46 -3.28 -4.53 -11.08
N LEU A 47 -2.38 -3.59 -10.75
CA LEU A 47 -1.36 -3.83 -9.71
C LEU A 47 -1.99 -3.94 -8.32
N PHE A 48 -2.87 -3.01 -7.98
CA PHE A 48 -3.50 -2.90 -6.66
C PHE A 48 -4.35 -4.12 -6.28
N THR A 49 -4.84 -4.84 -7.30
CA THR A 49 -5.62 -6.08 -7.17
C THR A 49 -4.88 -7.31 -7.64
N SER A 50 -3.57 -7.19 -7.93
CA SER A 50 -2.77 -8.30 -8.44
C SER A 50 -2.77 -9.48 -7.46
N PRO A 51 -2.89 -10.73 -7.93
CA PRO A 51 -2.77 -11.90 -7.06
C PRO A 51 -1.44 -11.98 -6.30
N ALA A 52 -0.37 -11.39 -6.85
CA ALA A 52 0.93 -11.34 -6.20
C ALA A 52 1.02 -10.27 -5.10
N ALA A 53 0.13 -9.28 -5.11
CA ALA A 53 0.08 -8.21 -4.11
C ALA A 53 -1.35 -7.67 -3.93
N PRO A 54 -2.29 -8.46 -3.39
CA PRO A 54 -3.68 -8.04 -3.27
C PRO A 54 -3.83 -7.05 -2.11
N CYS A 55 -3.69 -5.75 -2.37
CA CYS A 55 -3.61 -4.72 -1.32
C CYS A 55 -4.84 -4.73 -0.39
N LEU A 56 -6.03 -4.91 -0.96
CA LEU A 56 -7.30 -4.96 -0.22
C LEU A 56 -7.51 -6.25 0.59
N ARG A 57 -6.60 -7.24 0.51
CA ARG A 57 -6.68 -8.43 1.36
C ARG A 57 -6.25 -8.13 2.80
N CYS A 58 -5.34 -7.19 3.00
CA CYS A 58 -4.80 -6.84 4.32
C CYS A 58 -5.29 -5.47 4.81
N HIS A 59 -5.55 -4.55 3.90
CA HIS A 59 -6.03 -3.21 4.24
C HIS A 59 -7.54 -3.18 4.48
N MET A 60 -7.96 -2.39 5.46
CA MET A 60 -9.38 -2.13 5.73
C MET A 60 -10.08 -1.54 4.52
N THR A 61 -11.36 -1.88 4.37
CA THR A 61 -12.20 -1.50 3.23
C THR A 61 -13.50 -0.81 3.64
N GLY A 62 -13.79 -0.77 4.94
CA GLY A 62 -15.08 -0.34 5.47
C GLY A 62 -16.14 -1.44 5.50
N ASP A 63 -15.81 -2.66 5.08
CA ASP A 63 -16.65 -3.85 5.27
C ASP A 63 -16.36 -4.46 6.66
N PRO A 64 -17.30 -4.44 7.62
CA PRO A 64 -17.05 -4.91 8.98
C PRO A 64 -16.56 -6.36 9.06
N ALA A 65 -16.97 -7.23 8.16
CA ALA A 65 -16.56 -8.64 8.17
C ALA A 65 -15.10 -8.81 7.75
N HIS A 66 -14.63 -7.97 6.83
CA HIS A 66 -13.24 -7.92 6.38
C HIS A 66 -12.36 -7.20 7.40
N ASP A 67 -12.81 -6.03 7.86
CA ASP A 67 -12.05 -5.11 8.70
C ASP A 67 -11.71 -5.70 10.08
N GLN A 68 -12.51 -6.66 10.57
CA GLN A 68 -12.18 -7.46 11.78
C GLN A 68 -10.86 -8.24 11.68
N LYS A 69 -10.43 -8.59 10.46
CA LYS A 69 -9.23 -9.37 10.18
C LYS A 69 -8.15 -8.55 9.47
N ALA A 70 -8.46 -7.32 9.08
CA ALA A 70 -7.53 -6.44 8.41
C ALA A 70 -6.37 -6.07 9.36
N THR A 71 -5.17 -6.04 8.81
CA THR A 71 -3.93 -5.74 9.56
C THR A 71 -3.37 -4.36 9.21
N ALA A 72 -4.03 -3.64 8.29
CA ALA A 72 -3.58 -2.34 7.84
C ALA A 72 -4.74 -1.34 7.66
N PRO A 73 -4.51 -0.02 7.86
CA PRO A 73 -5.55 0.99 7.76
C PRO A 73 -6.16 1.11 6.35
N ASN A 74 -7.33 1.73 6.28
CA ASN A 74 -8.02 1.99 5.03
C ASN A 74 -7.23 3.00 4.17
N PHE A 75 -7.12 2.74 2.87
CA PHE A 75 -6.42 3.64 1.95
C PHE A 75 -7.13 4.98 1.73
N LEU A 76 -8.43 5.07 2.02
CA LEU A 76 -9.19 6.33 1.91
C LEU A 76 -8.71 7.44 2.86
N ILE A 77 -7.97 7.09 3.92
CA ILE A 77 -7.37 8.07 4.84
C ILE A 77 -5.88 8.32 4.56
N ALA A 78 -5.32 7.71 3.50
CA ALA A 78 -3.88 7.72 3.25
C ALA A 78 -3.36 9.13 2.98
N ARG A 79 -4.07 9.92 2.17
CA ARG A 79 -3.66 11.28 1.81
C ARG A 79 -3.66 12.24 3.00
N GLU A 80 -4.55 12.03 3.97
CA GLU A 80 -4.65 12.86 5.18
C GLU A 80 -3.57 12.48 6.21
N ARG A 81 -3.01 11.26 6.12
CA ARG A 81 -2.15 10.69 7.17
C ARG A 81 -0.71 10.51 6.75
N LEU A 82 -0.44 10.38 5.45
CA LEU A 82 0.85 9.97 4.92
C LEU A 82 1.41 11.03 3.96
N LYS A 83 2.74 11.12 3.91
CA LYS A 83 3.45 11.90 2.90
C LYS A 83 3.75 11.02 1.69
N PRO A 84 3.56 11.46 0.43
CA PRO A 84 3.78 10.63 -0.76
C PRO A 84 5.17 10.00 -0.81
N GLY A 85 6.22 10.79 -0.56
CA GLY A 85 7.60 10.29 -0.55
C GLY A 85 7.89 9.30 0.58
N TRP A 86 7.20 9.41 1.73
CA TRP A 86 7.29 8.40 2.78
C TRP A 86 6.58 7.11 2.36
N THR A 87 5.39 7.21 1.76
CA THR A 87 4.63 6.07 1.24
C THR A 87 5.42 5.30 0.18
N ALA A 88 6.11 6.00 -0.73
CA ALA A 88 6.98 5.37 -1.72
C ALA A 88 8.07 4.51 -1.05
N ARG A 89 8.79 5.06 -0.06
CA ARG A 89 9.82 4.32 0.68
C ARG A 89 9.24 3.13 1.44
N TRP A 90 8.05 3.30 2.04
CA TRP A 90 7.32 2.23 2.71
C TRP A 90 6.94 1.08 1.78
N MET A 91 6.54 1.39 0.55
CA MET A 91 6.21 0.36 -0.45
C MET A 91 7.44 -0.39 -0.97
N ILE A 92 8.59 0.28 -1.03
CA ILE A 92 9.86 -0.30 -1.50
C ILE A 92 10.45 -1.24 -0.45
N ASP A 93 10.60 -0.76 0.78
CA ASP A 93 11.19 -1.52 1.89
C ASP A 93 10.49 -1.21 3.22
N PRO A 94 9.35 -1.86 3.49
CA PRO A 94 8.60 -1.61 4.72
C PRO A 94 9.34 -2.13 5.95
N GLN A 95 10.19 -3.17 5.83
CA GLN A 95 10.91 -3.76 6.95
C GLN A 95 12.05 -2.86 7.43
N ALA A 96 12.68 -2.09 6.53
CA ALA A 96 13.65 -1.07 6.91
C ALA A 96 13.03 0.07 7.74
N ILE A 97 11.73 0.34 7.56
CA ILE A 97 11.02 1.41 8.28
C ILE A 97 10.39 0.88 9.57
N SER A 98 9.76 -0.29 9.52
CA SER A 98 9.12 -0.93 10.68
C SER A 98 9.39 -2.43 10.66
N PRO A 99 10.46 -2.89 11.33
CA PRO A 99 10.78 -4.31 11.42
C PRO A 99 9.60 -5.11 12.02
N GLY A 100 9.24 -6.21 11.36
CA GLY A 100 8.13 -7.07 11.78
C GLY A 100 6.75 -6.62 11.28
N THR A 101 6.67 -5.58 10.44
CA THR A 101 5.41 -5.17 9.80
C THR A 101 4.81 -6.28 8.93
N ALA A 102 3.48 -6.34 8.85
CA ALA A 102 2.75 -7.26 7.98
C ALA A 102 2.77 -6.86 6.50
N MET A 103 3.21 -5.64 6.18
CA MET A 103 3.37 -5.19 4.80
C MET A 103 4.45 -6.02 4.10
N PRO A 104 4.16 -6.64 2.94
CA PRO A 104 5.12 -7.49 2.25
C PRO A 104 6.31 -6.68 1.70
N SER A 105 7.50 -7.26 1.78
CA SER A 105 8.71 -6.74 1.13
C SER A 105 8.88 -7.32 -0.27
N GLY A 106 9.69 -6.66 -1.09
CA GLY A 106 10.02 -7.16 -2.43
C GLY A 106 8.86 -7.08 -3.42
N LEU A 107 7.83 -6.27 -3.14
CA LEU A 107 6.77 -5.97 -4.12
C LEU A 107 7.33 -5.28 -5.37
N PHE A 108 8.42 -4.54 -5.22
CA PHE A 108 9.09 -3.81 -6.29
C PHE A 108 10.55 -4.19 -6.34
N ARG A 109 11.10 -4.15 -7.55
CA ARG A 109 12.53 -4.28 -7.83
C ARG A 109 12.99 -3.10 -8.66
N ARG A 110 14.27 -2.77 -8.55
CA ARG A 110 14.86 -1.69 -9.32
C ARG A 110 15.23 -2.18 -10.72
N GLU A 111 14.81 -1.46 -11.75
CA GLU A 111 15.14 -1.70 -13.15
C GLU A 111 15.61 -0.38 -13.76
N GLY A 112 16.93 -0.23 -13.90
CA GLY A 112 17.53 1.06 -14.24
C GLY A 112 17.30 2.12 -13.17
N ASP A 113 16.64 3.21 -13.56
CA ASP A 113 16.30 4.36 -12.72
C ASP A 113 14.90 4.30 -12.10
N ARG A 114 14.09 3.29 -12.44
CA ARG A 114 12.70 3.13 -11.98
C ARG A 114 12.50 1.88 -11.11
N TRP A 115 11.48 1.94 -10.27
CA TRP A 115 10.93 0.80 -9.54
C TRP A 115 9.81 0.16 -10.34
N VAL A 116 9.94 -1.14 -10.60
CA VAL A 116 8.95 -1.95 -11.29
C VAL A 116 8.40 -3.02 -10.38
N PHE A 117 7.13 -3.38 -10.57
CA PHE A 117 6.50 -4.45 -9.79
C PHE A 117 7.22 -5.78 -10.04
N ALA A 118 7.53 -6.51 -8.97
CA ALA A 118 8.33 -7.72 -9.04
C ALA A 118 7.51 -8.98 -9.43
N GLY A 119 6.19 -8.93 -9.26
CA GLY A 119 5.27 -10.01 -9.62
C GLY A 119 4.91 -10.05 -11.11
N PRO A 120 4.00 -10.94 -11.52
CA PRO A 120 3.52 -11.01 -12.89
C PRO A 120 2.87 -9.68 -13.28
N LEU A 121 3.39 -9.09 -14.34
CA LEU A 121 2.89 -7.84 -14.91
C LEU A 121 1.92 -8.14 -16.06
N PRO A 122 0.74 -7.49 -16.09
CA PRO A 122 -0.13 -7.50 -17.26
C PRO A 122 0.57 -6.93 -18.49
N GLU A 123 0.16 -7.38 -19.68
CA GLU A 123 0.73 -6.95 -20.96
C GLU A 123 0.72 -5.42 -21.15
N ALA A 124 -0.33 -4.76 -20.62
CA ALA A 124 -0.50 -3.32 -20.68
C ALA A 124 0.63 -2.53 -19.99
N PHE A 125 1.42 -3.16 -19.10
CA PHE A 125 2.57 -2.52 -18.46
C PHE A 125 3.82 -2.48 -19.34
N LYS A 126 3.90 -3.26 -20.43
CA LYS A 126 5.07 -3.26 -21.31
C LYS A 126 5.32 -1.89 -21.96
N THR A 127 4.26 -1.13 -22.17
CA THR A 127 4.31 0.21 -22.78
C THR A 127 4.25 1.33 -21.75
N TYR A 128 4.15 1.03 -20.46
CA TYR A 128 4.14 2.06 -19.42
C TYR A 128 5.59 2.48 -19.09
N PRO A 129 5.98 3.74 -19.38
CA PRO A 129 7.36 4.18 -19.15
C PRO A 129 7.62 4.55 -17.68
N GLY A 130 6.56 4.89 -16.93
CA GLY A 130 6.66 5.46 -15.59
C GLY A 130 7.09 4.46 -14.51
N ASP A 131 7.39 5.01 -13.33
CA ASP A 131 7.71 4.25 -12.13
C ASP A 131 6.43 3.66 -11.51
N HIS A 132 6.45 2.36 -11.18
CA HIS A 132 5.27 1.65 -10.70
C HIS A 132 4.94 2.01 -9.24
N VAL A 133 5.94 2.38 -8.44
CA VAL A 133 5.73 2.85 -7.06
C VAL A 133 5.10 4.23 -7.11
N ASP A 134 5.61 5.14 -7.94
CA ASP A 134 5.00 6.45 -8.14
C ASP A 134 3.53 6.34 -8.59
N LEU A 135 3.26 5.52 -9.61
CA LEU A 135 1.91 5.26 -10.10
C LEU A 135 0.96 4.84 -8.97
N LEU A 136 1.39 3.90 -8.12
CA LEU A 136 0.55 3.41 -7.03
C LEU A 136 0.41 4.42 -5.89
N VAL A 137 1.44 5.20 -5.58
CA VAL A 137 1.34 6.29 -4.60
C VAL A 137 0.34 7.34 -5.09
N ARG A 138 0.44 7.79 -6.35
CA ARG A 138 -0.53 8.74 -6.93
C ARG A 138 -1.94 8.15 -6.93
N TYR A 139 -2.09 6.87 -7.30
CA TYR A 139 -3.38 6.18 -7.27
C TYR A 139 -3.98 6.12 -5.85
N MET A 140 -3.19 5.72 -4.85
CA MET A 140 -3.62 5.63 -3.45
C MET A 140 -4.05 6.99 -2.89
N PHE A 141 -3.31 8.05 -3.22
CA PHE A 141 -3.60 9.41 -2.73
C PHE A 141 -4.80 10.06 -3.44
N GLN A 142 -5.20 9.52 -4.59
CA GLN A 142 -6.38 9.95 -5.35
C GLN A 142 -7.52 8.92 -5.28
N LEU A 143 -7.43 7.94 -4.37
CA LEU A 143 -8.43 6.89 -4.21
C LEU A 143 -9.71 7.48 -3.59
N THR A 144 -10.85 7.19 -4.21
CA THR A 144 -12.17 7.61 -3.70
C THR A 144 -12.94 6.41 -3.17
N ALA A 145 -13.95 6.67 -2.32
CA ALA A 145 -14.82 5.61 -1.81
C ALA A 145 -15.56 4.88 -2.94
N GLU A 146 -15.91 5.59 -4.01
CA GLU A 146 -16.53 5.01 -5.20
C GLU A 146 -15.56 4.08 -5.95
N GLU A 147 -14.32 4.51 -6.09
CA GLU A 147 -13.26 3.72 -6.71
C GLU A 147 -12.95 2.45 -5.91
N GLN A 148 -12.87 2.54 -4.58
CA GLN A 148 -12.72 1.36 -3.73
C GLN A 148 -13.89 0.39 -3.87
N ARG A 149 -15.14 0.87 -3.93
CA ARG A 149 -16.31 0.02 -4.19
C ARG A 149 -16.20 -0.71 -5.53
N ARG A 150 -15.71 -0.03 -6.58
CA ARG A 150 -15.45 -0.66 -7.88
C ARG A 150 -14.41 -1.76 -7.79
N LEU A 151 -13.29 -1.53 -7.11
CA LEU A 151 -12.24 -2.53 -6.91
C LEU A 151 -12.77 -3.79 -6.21
N LEU A 152 -13.58 -3.62 -5.15
CA LEU A 152 -14.17 -4.73 -4.42
C LEU A 152 -15.16 -5.52 -5.27
N ALA A 153 -16.01 -4.84 -6.04
CA ALA A 153 -16.94 -5.48 -6.96
C ALA A 153 -16.20 -6.29 -8.04
N GLY A 154 -15.16 -5.70 -8.65
CA GLY A 154 -14.33 -6.36 -9.66
C GLY A 154 -13.59 -7.59 -9.11
N THR A 155 -13.00 -7.47 -7.92
CA THR A 155 -12.29 -8.59 -7.26
C THR A 155 -13.24 -9.74 -6.94
N ARG A 156 -14.45 -9.45 -6.44
CA ARG A 156 -15.49 -10.47 -6.18
C ARG A 156 -15.95 -11.16 -7.47
N ALA A 157 -16.13 -10.41 -8.55
CA ALA A 157 -16.49 -10.96 -9.85
C ALA A 157 -15.40 -11.90 -10.39
N ALA A 158 -14.13 -11.48 -10.32
CA ALA A 158 -12.99 -12.29 -10.75
C ALA A 158 -12.87 -13.61 -9.95
N LEU A 159 -13.08 -13.56 -8.63
CA LEU A 159 -13.08 -14.77 -7.79
C LEU A 159 -14.21 -15.75 -8.16
N ARG A 160 -15.41 -15.25 -8.49
CA ARG A 160 -16.54 -16.07 -8.91
C ARG A 160 -16.32 -16.73 -10.27
N ALA A 161 -15.60 -16.05 -11.17
CA ALA A 161 -15.29 -16.55 -12.50
C ALA A 161 -14.18 -17.63 -12.52
N ARG A 162 -13.36 -17.75 -11.47
CA ARG A 162 -12.31 -18.78 -11.40
C ARG A 162 -12.93 -20.19 -11.26
N PRO A 163 -12.43 -21.18 -12.02
CA PRO A 163 -12.91 -22.55 -11.92
C PRO A 163 -12.63 -23.15 -10.52
N PRO A 164 -13.47 -24.09 -10.06
CA PRO A 164 -13.55 -24.50 -8.65
C PRO A 164 -12.28 -25.19 -8.11
N ASP A 165 -11.49 -25.81 -8.97
CA ASP A 165 -10.21 -26.48 -8.74
C ASP A 165 -9.07 -25.53 -8.30
N MET A 166 -9.14 -24.23 -8.60
CA MET A 166 -8.14 -23.23 -8.17
C MET A 166 -8.55 -22.42 -6.93
N ARG A 167 -9.64 -22.79 -6.24
CA ARG A 167 -10.15 -22.04 -5.08
C ARG A 167 -9.52 -22.44 -3.75
N VAL A 168 -8.76 -23.55 -3.69
CA VAL A 168 -8.15 -24.08 -2.45
C VAL A 168 -6.68 -24.44 -2.68
N ALA A 169 -5.80 -23.45 -2.59
CA ALA A 169 -4.35 -23.68 -2.48
C ALA A 169 -3.71 -22.57 -1.64
N ALA A 170 -4.24 -22.36 -0.43
CA ALA A 170 -3.66 -21.43 0.53
C ALA A 170 -4.01 -21.86 1.97
N GLU A 171 -3.71 -23.10 2.36
CA GLU A 171 -3.71 -23.45 3.78
C GLU A 171 -2.76 -24.61 4.11
N ARG A 172 -1.85 -24.29 5.05
CA ARG A 172 -0.92 -25.11 5.87
C ARG A 172 0.48 -25.44 5.32
N PRO A 173 1.55 -24.92 5.96
CA PRO A 173 2.78 -25.69 6.03
C PRO A 173 2.54 -26.88 6.97
N ARG A 174 2.75 -28.10 6.47
CA ARG A 174 2.81 -29.31 7.28
C ARG A 174 4.03 -29.22 8.19
N GLY A 175 3.84 -28.79 9.44
CA GLY A 175 4.81 -28.96 10.51
C GLY A 175 5.03 -30.45 10.75
N ARG A 176 6.20 -30.95 10.34
CA ARG A 176 6.68 -32.31 10.58
C ARG A 176 6.96 -32.46 12.08
N ARG A 177 6.13 -33.20 12.80
CA ARG A 177 6.52 -33.80 14.09
C ARG A 177 7.58 -34.86 13.78
N GLY A 178 8.79 -34.68 14.30
CA GLY A 178 9.80 -35.72 14.38
C GLY A 178 10.27 -35.76 15.82
N GLY A 179 9.82 -36.77 16.57
CA GLY A 179 10.41 -37.15 17.83
C GLY A 179 11.47 -38.22 17.57
N THR A 180 12.56 -38.14 18.32
CA THR A 180 13.17 -39.19 19.15
C THR A 180 14.09 -38.47 20.11
#